data_AF-A0A3S1XZ90-F1
#
_entry.id   AF-A0A3S1XZ90-F1
#
_cell.length_a   1.000
_cell.length_b   1.000
_cell.length_c   1.000
_cell.angle_alpha   90.00
_cell.angle_beta   90.00
_cell.angle_gamma   90.00
#
_symmetry.space_group_name_H-M   'P 1'
#
loop_
_entity.id
_entity.type
_entity.pdbx_description
1 polymer ?
#
loop_
_entity_poly.entity_id
_entity_poly.type
_entity_poly.pdbx_seq_one_letter_code
_entity_poly.pdbx_strand_id
1 'polypeptide(L)'
;MATTSEIQVGMAAIAARLSDQRQVMIKVKANAGSASVALAAIPNDFADVIATVTAYGTSNAYEATIKAQLTKMTAEFNALKAKADAVAAVDLNS
;
A
#
# COMPACT_ATOMS: atom_id res chain seq x y z
N MET A 1 -12.80 -1.88 46.13
CA MET A 1 -11.79 -2.86 45.69
C MET A 1 -12.42 -3.69 44.59
N ALA A 2 -11.83 -3.76 43.40
CA ALA A 2 -12.31 -4.71 42.39
C ALA A 2 -12.13 -6.12 42.93
N THR A 3 -13.19 -6.92 42.92
CA THR A 3 -13.16 -8.34 43.25
C THR A 3 -12.35 -9.11 42.21
N THR A 4 -11.73 -10.22 42.60
CA THR A 4 -10.92 -11.05 41.70
C THR A 4 -11.68 -11.47 40.43
N SER A 5 -13.00 -11.64 40.53
CA SER A 5 -13.91 -11.91 39.42
C SER A 5 -14.02 -10.75 38.42
N GLU A 6 -14.08 -9.50 38.90
CA GLU A 6 -14.13 -8.32 38.03
C GLU A 6 -12.82 -8.14 37.26
N ILE A 7 -11.68 -8.46 37.88
CA ILE A 7 -10.37 -8.47 37.23
C ILE A 7 -10.33 -9.55 36.12
N GLN A 8 -10.80 -10.76 36.40
CA GLN A 8 -10.83 -11.85 35.40
C GLN A 8 -11.73 -11.53 34.20
N VAL A 9 -12.92 -10.96 34.43
CA VAL A 9 -13.82 -10.51 33.36
C VAL A 9 -13.16 -9.39 32.54
N GLY A 10 -12.50 -8.43 33.20
CA GLY A 10 -11.76 -7.36 32.54
C GLY A 10 -10.62 -7.90 31.64
N MET A 11 -9.86 -8.87 32.14
CA MET A 11 -8.79 -9.52 31.36
C MET A 11 -9.34 -10.28 30.15
N ALA A 12 -10.45 -11.01 30.30
CA ALA A 12 -11.10 -11.70 29.18
C ALA A 12 -11.56 -10.72 28.10
N ALA A 13 -12.15 -9.58 28.50
CA ALA A 13 -12.57 -8.54 27.56
C ALA A 13 -11.38 -7.91 26.81
N ILE A 14 -10.25 -7.68 27.50
CA ILE A 14 -9.01 -7.19 26.87
C ILE A 14 -8.47 -8.23 25.87
N ALA A 15 -8.41 -9.51 26.26
CA ALA A 15 -7.93 -10.57 25.38
C ALA A 15 -8.78 -10.70 24.11
N ALA A 16 -10.11 -10.60 24.22
CA ALA A 16 -11.00 -10.59 23.08
C ALA A 16 -10.70 -9.41 22.13
N ARG A 17 -10.57 -8.19 22.67
CA ARG A 17 -10.22 -7.00 21.87
C ARG A 17 -8.87 -7.16 21.16
N LEU A 18 -7.86 -7.71 21.83
CA LEU A 18 -6.55 -7.96 21.22
C LEU A 18 -6.65 -8.97 20.08
N SER A 19 -7.42 -10.04 20.26
CA SER A 19 -7.68 -11.04 19.20
C SER A 19 -8.37 -10.40 17.99
N ASP A 20 -9.41 -9.59 18.21
CA ASP A 20 -10.14 -8.92 17.13
C ASP A 20 -9.23 -7.96 16.35
N GLN A 21 -8.40 -7.15 17.04
CA GLN A 21 -7.48 -6.25 16.37
C GLN A 21 -6.36 -7.00 15.63
N ARG A 22 -5.89 -8.15 16.14
CA ARG A 22 -4.93 -8.99 15.42
C ARG A 22 -5.53 -9.48 14.09
N GLN A 23 -6.81 -9.85 14.06
CA GLN A 23 -7.49 -10.23 12.82
C GLN A 23 -7.63 -9.07 11.83
N VAL A 24 -7.88 -7.85 12.32
CA VAL A 24 -7.87 -6.64 11.48
C VAL A 24 -6.50 -6.43 10.85
N MET A 25 -5.42 -6.54 11.63
CA MET A 25 -4.05 -6.37 11.14
C MET A 25 -3.67 -7.42 10.09
N ILE A 26 -4.10 -8.67 10.26
CA ILE A 26 -3.91 -9.74 9.25
C ILE A 26 -4.57 -9.36 7.93
N LYS A 27 -5.81 -8.83 7.97
CA LYS A 27 -6.51 -8.37 6.76
C LYS A 27 -5.81 -7.19 6.10
N VAL A 28 -5.34 -6.22 6.89
CA VAL A 28 -4.58 -5.06 6.38
C VAL A 28 -3.32 -5.52 5.66
N LYS A 29 -2.55 -6.44 6.26
CA LYS A 29 -1.37 -7.05 5.64
C LYS A 29 -1.71 -7.74 4.32
N ALA A 30 -2.77 -8.56 4.30
CA ALA A 30 -3.20 -9.25 3.09
C ALA A 30 -3.59 -8.27 1.97
N ASN A 31 -4.38 -7.25 2.30
CA ASN A 31 -4.80 -6.22 1.34
C ASN A 31 -3.62 -5.42 0.79
N ALA A 32 -2.64 -5.09 1.64
CA ALA A 32 -1.41 -4.42 1.21
C ALA A 32 -0.58 -5.31 0.28
N GLY A 33 -0.50 -6.63 0.56
CA GLY A 33 0.11 -7.60 -0.35
C GLY A 33 -0.57 -7.62 -1.72
N SER A 34 -1.90 -7.70 -1.76
CA SER A 34 -2.66 -7.64 -3.00
C SER A 34 -2.46 -6.33 -3.77
N ALA A 35 -2.44 -5.20 -3.07
CA ALA A 35 -2.16 -3.90 -3.67
C ALA A 35 -0.75 -3.84 -4.27
N SER A 36 0.25 -4.36 -3.55
CA SER A 36 1.64 -4.44 -4.03
C SER A 36 1.74 -5.24 -5.34
N VAL A 37 1.08 -6.40 -5.42
CA VAL A 37 1.04 -7.21 -6.64
C VAL A 37 0.37 -6.47 -7.79
N ALA A 38 -0.78 -5.84 -7.55
CA ALA A 38 -1.48 -5.07 -8.58
C ALA A 38 -0.63 -3.92 -9.14
N LEU A 39 0.10 -3.23 -8.27
CA LEU A 39 0.99 -2.14 -8.65
C LEU A 39 2.21 -2.61 -9.47
N ALA A 40 2.61 -3.87 -9.39
CA ALA A 40 3.81 -4.38 -10.07
C ALA A 40 3.75 -4.30 -11.62
N ALA A 41 2.55 -4.17 -12.20
CA ALA A 41 2.36 -4.03 -13.65
C ALA A 41 2.59 -2.60 -14.17
N ILE A 42 2.37 -1.57 -13.33
CA ILE A 42 2.38 -0.15 -13.72
C ILE A 42 3.69 0.32 -14.38
N PRO A 43 4.90 -0.15 -13.96
CA PRO A 43 6.14 0.23 -14.65
C PRO A 43 6.16 -0.10 -16.15
N ASN A 44 5.53 -1.20 -16.56
CA ASN A 44 5.43 -1.57 -17.98
C ASN A 44 4.50 -0.60 -18.72
N ASP A 45 3.35 -0.27 -18.13
CA ASP A 45 2.41 0.70 -18.71
C ASP A 45 3.08 2.08 -18.87
N PHE A 46 3.90 2.51 -17.91
CA PHE A 46 4.68 3.74 -18.05
C PHE A 46 5.66 3.67 -19.22
N ALA A 47 6.33 2.54 -19.44
CA ALA A 47 7.27 2.38 -20.55
C ALA A 47 6.56 2.48 -21.90
N ASP A 48 5.40 1.86 -22.06
CA ASP A 48 4.60 1.91 -23.29
C ASP A 48 4.08 3.33 -23.60
N VAL A 49 3.64 4.06 -22.56
CA VAL A 49 3.23 5.46 -22.71
C VAL A 49 4.41 6.34 -23.07
N ILE A 50 5.57 6.17 -22.43
CA ILE A 50 6.79 6.91 -22.79
C ILE A 50 7.13 6.67 -24.26
N ALA A 51 7.18 5.41 -24.70
CA ALA A 51 7.51 5.06 -26.08
C ALA A 51 6.60 5.78 -27.08
N THR A 52 5.29 5.76 -26.82
CA THR A 52 4.28 6.47 -27.62
C THR A 52 4.50 7.98 -27.64
N VAL A 53 4.82 8.58 -26.49
CA VAL A 53 5.06 10.02 -26.36
C VAL A 53 6.30 10.45 -27.14
N THR A 54 7.40 9.69 -27.08
CA THR A 54 8.62 10.00 -27.85
C THR A 54 8.40 9.99 -29.37
N ALA A 55 7.40 9.28 -29.87
CA ALA A 55 7.09 9.24 -31.30
C ALA A 55 6.53 10.57 -31.84
N TYR A 56 6.04 11.47 -30.98
CA TYR A 56 5.51 12.78 -31.39
C TYR A 56 6.59 13.84 -31.69
N GLY A 57 7.88 13.54 -31.41
CA GLY A 57 9.02 14.41 -31.68
C GLY A 57 9.23 15.55 -30.66
N THR A 58 10.49 15.99 -30.51
CA THR A 58 11.01 16.78 -29.36
C THR A 58 10.55 18.24 -29.27
N SER A 59 9.79 18.74 -30.24
CA SER A 59 9.40 20.17 -30.33
C SER A 59 7.91 20.40 -30.03
N ASN A 60 7.22 19.40 -29.50
CA ASN A 60 5.79 19.47 -29.20
C ASN A 60 5.54 19.80 -27.72
N ALA A 61 4.89 20.93 -27.43
CA ALA A 61 4.51 21.32 -26.07
C ALA A 61 3.63 20.27 -25.36
N TYR A 62 2.87 19.49 -26.13
CA TYR A 62 2.10 18.36 -25.62
C TYR A 62 3.01 17.27 -25.04
N GLU A 63 4.09 16.91 -25.74
CA GLU A 63 5.05 15.87 -25.30
C GLU A 63 5.67 16.24 -23.94
N ALA A 64 6.13 17.49 -23.80
CA ALA A 64 6.70 17.99 -22.56
C ALA A 64 5.70 17.92 -21.39
N THR A 65 4.43 18.24 -21.66
CA THR A 65 3.36 18.17 -20.64
C THR A 65 3.09 16.73 -20.20
N ILE A 66 3.01 15.78 -21.14
CA ILE A 66 2.79 14.36 -20.81
C ILE A 66 4.00 13.79 -20.06
N LYS A 67 5.23 14.10 -20.46
CA LYS A 67 6.45 13.70 -19.73
C LYS A 67 6.44 14.19 -18.29
N ALA A 68 6.01 15.43 -18.05
CA ALA A 68 5.88 15.97 -16.70
C ALA A 68 4.81 15.24 -15.88
N GLN A 69 3.66 14.92 -16.48
CA GLN A 69 2.62 14.13 -15.81
C GLN A 69 3.11 12.72 -15.47
N LEU A 70 3.78 12.05 -16.42
CA LEU A 70 4.28 10.71 -16.23
C LEU A 70 5.38 10.64 -15.14
N THR A 71 6.21 11.68 -15.04
CA THR A 71 7.16 11.83 -13.93
C THR A 71 6.45 11.90 -12.58
N LYS A 72 5.36 12.67 -12.48
CA LYS A 72 4.57 12.75 -11.24
C LYS A 72 3.92 11.41 -10.88
N MET A 73 3.32 10.73 -11.86
CA MET A 73 2.70 9.42 -11.66
C MET A 73 3.73 8.36 -11.26
N THR A 74 4.94 8.42 -11.82
CA THR A 74 6.06 7.54 -11.42
C THR A 74 6.45 7.76 -9.96
N ALA A 75 6.54 9.02 -9.52
CA ALA A 75 6.84 9.34 -8.12
C ALA A 75 5.74 8.84 -7.17
N GLU A 76 4.48 9.04 -7.53
CA GLU A 76 3.33 8.54 -6.76
C GLU A 76 3.29 7.01 -6.69
N PHE A 77 3.52 6.34 -7.82
CA PHE A 77 3.64 4.89 -7.91
C PHE A 77 4.73 4.37 -6.95
N ASN A 78 5.94 4.92 -7.01
CA ASN A 78 7.06 4.48 -6.17
C ASN A 78 6.72 4.65 -4.68
N ALA A 79 6.12 5.78 -4.30
CA ALA A 79 5.73 6.04 -2.92
C ALA A 79 4.63 5.08 -2.43
N LEU A 80 3.62 4.82 -3.27
CA LEU A 80 2.52 3.92 -2.92
C LEU A 80 2.98 2.47 -2.85
N LYS A 81 3.80 2.02 -3.82
CA LYS A 81 4.36 0.66 -3.85
C LYS A 81 5.22 0.40 -2.63
N ALA A 82 6.11 1.32 -2.27
CA ALA A 82 6.95 1.20 -1.08
C ALA A 82 6.12 1.09 0.21
N LYS A 83 5.02 1.85 0.34
CA LYS A 83 4.10 1.75 1.49
C LYS A 83 3.37 0.41 1.52
N ALA A 84 2.86 -0.06 0.38
CA ALA A 84 2.20 -1.35 0.29
C ALA A 84 3.15 -2.50 0.67
N ASP A 85 4.39 -2.46 0.17
CA ASP A 85 5.42 -3.44 0.51
C ASP A 85 5.78 -3.43 2.00
N ALA A 86 5.95 -2.23 2.58
CA ALA A 86 6.26 -2.11 4.01
C ALA A 86 5.16 -2.69 4.89
N VAL A 87 3.88 -2.42 4.58
CA VAL A 87 2.75 -2.98 5.33
C VAL A 87 2.62 -4.50 5.12
N ALA A 88 2.84 -4.99 3.89
CA ALA A 88 2.81 -6.41 3.59
C ALA A 88 3.94 -7.19 4.30
N ALA A 89 5.08 -6.53 4.56
CA ALA A 89 6.23 -7.13 5.24
C ALA A 89 6.11 -7.16 6.78
N VAL A 90 5.13 -6.47 7.38
CA VAL A 90 4.95 -6.45 8.85
C VAL A 90 4.79 -7.86 9.39
N ASP A 91 5.62 -8.22 10.38
CA ASP A 91 5.43 -9.45 11.16
C ASP A 91 4.38 -9.21 12.25
N LEU A 92 3.38 -10.10 12.30
CA LEU A 92 2.27 -10.05 13.26
C LEU A 92 2.34 -11.17 14.29
N ASN A 93 3.40 -11.99 14.27
CA ASN A 93 3.59 -13.13 15.17
C ASN A 93 4.30 -12.78 16.50
N SER A 94 4.52 -11.51 16.79
CA SER A 94 5.07 -11.04 18.07
C SER A 94 4.04 -11.05 19.20
#